data_AF-A0AAU7W478-F1
#
_entry.id   AF-A0AAU7W478-F1
#
_cell.length_a   1.000
_cell.length_b   1.000
_cell.length_c   1.000
_cell.angle_alpha   90.00
_cell.angle_beta   90.00
_cell.angle_gamma   90.00
#
_symmetry.space_group_name_H-M   'P 1'
#
loop_
_entity.id
_entity.type
_entity.pdbx_description
1 polymer ?
#
loop_
_entity_poly.entity_id
_entity_poly.type
_entity_poly.pdbx_seq_one_letter_code
_entity_poly.pdbx_strand_id
1 'polypeptide(L)'
;MDWIAGLLVAAALVAVSGAVGVVSRARSGRVREASAARTPARGEAATTLGLGADRLGDAATLVQFSTEYCARCPATARRLGALASGFTGLRHVEIDLGRAPGLADRFHVRQTPTVLVLDAHGDQVARIAGVPRDDDLLPLLHRLTGSPNVPAA
;
A
#
# COMPACT_ATOMS: atom_id res chain seq x y z
N MET A 1 -14.54 21.57 45.46
CA MET A 1 -13.77 20.31 45.36
C MET A 1 -14.45 19.51 44.28
N ASP A 2 -14.18 19.88 43.02
CA ASP A 2 -15.06 19.53 41.91
C ASP A 2 -14.44 18.36 41.15
N TRP A 3 -14.03 17.36 41.93
CA TRP A 3 -13.37 16.15 41.43
C TRP A 3 -14.25 15.41 40.43
N ILE A 4 -15.58 15.56 40.53
CA ILE A 4 -16.56 15.07 39.56
C ILE A 4 -16.37 15.74 38.18
N ALA A 5 -16.22 17.07 38.13
CA ALA A 5 -15.98 17.77 36.87
C ALA A 5 -14.61 17.36 36.27
N GLY A 6 -13.60 17.19 37.12
CA GLY A 6 -12.28 16.67 36.71
C GLY A 6 -12.37 15.26 36.11
N LEU A 7 -13.12 14.35 36.73
CA LEU A 7 -13.33 12.99 36.23
C LEU A 7 -14.10 12.97 34.90
N LEU A 8 -15.12 13.81 34.74
CA LEU A 8 -15.87 13.90 33.49
C LEU A 8 -15.00 14.40 32.34
N VAL A 9 -14.16 15.41 32.57
CA VAL A 9 -13.21 15.90 31.57
C VAL A 9 -12.19 14.83 31.20
N ALA A 10 -11.62 14.13 32.19
CA ALA A 10 -10.68 13.05 31.96
C ALA A 10 -11.31 11.89 31.16
N ALA A 11 -12.52 11.46 31.53
CA ALA A 11 -13.24 10.40 30.83
C ALA A 11 -13.59 10.79 29.39
N ALA A 12 -14.05 12.03 29.16
CA ALA A 12 -14.34 12.55 27.83
C ALA A 12 -13.08 12.58 26.96
N LEU A 13 -11.95 13.05 27.50
CA LEU A 13 -10.67 13.09 26.78
C LEU A 13 -10.20 11.68 26.38
N VAL A 14 -10.31 10.70 27.26
CA VAL A 14 -9.97 9.30 26.98
C VAL A 14 -10.89 8.71 25.91
N ALA A 15 -12.20 8.96 26.00
CA ALA A 15 -13.17 8.49 25.02
C ALA A 15 -12.89 9.08 23.63
N VAL A 16 -12.63 10.38 23.54
CA VAL A 16 -12.29 11.07 22.27
C VAL A 16 -10.99 10.52 21.69
N SER A 17 -9.95 10.37 22.52
CA SER A 17 -8.65 9.85 22.08
C SER A 17 -8.76 8.41 21.57
N GLY A 18 -9.49 7.55 22.28
CA GLY A 18 -9.76 6.17 21.87
C GLY A 18 -10.54 6.10 20.56
N ALA A 19 -11.60 6.90 20.42
CA ALA A 19 -12.40 6.96 19.19
C ALA A 19 -11.56 7.41 17.98
N VAL A 20 -10.73 8.45 18.14
CA VAL A 20 -9.83 8.93 17.07
C VAL A 20 -8.80 7.85 16.68
N GLY A 21 -8.25 7.12 17.66
CA GLY A 21 -7.34 6.01 17.42
C GLY A 21 -8.00 4.86 16.63
N VAL A 22 -9.23 4.48 16.98
CA VAL A 22 -9.98 3.41 16.30
C VAL A 22 -10.35 3.83 14.88
N VAL A 23 -10.85 5.07 14.70
CA VAL A 23 -11.24 5.58 13.39
C VAL A 23 -10.04 5.71 12.46
N SER A 24 -8.89 6.20 12.94
CA SER A 24 -7.67 6.30 12.13
C SER A 24 -7.16 4.91 11.71
N ARG A 25 -7.13 3.94 12.63
CA ARG A 25 -6.74 2.56 12.33
C ARG A 25 -7.70 1.88 11.35
N ALA A 26 -9.01 2.13 11.47
CA ALA A 26 -10.01 1.57 10.58
C ALA A 26 -9.90 2.13 9.15
N ARG A 27 -9.43 3.39 9.00
CA ARG A 27 -9.19 4.03 7.70
C ARG A 27 -7.84 3.66 7.07
N SER A 28 -6.92 3.10 7.85
CA SER A 28 -5.64 2.55 7.35
C SER A 28 -5.85 1.20 6.65
N GLY A 29 -5.11 0.98 5.56
CA GLY A 29 -5.16 -0.26 4.75
C GLY A 29 -6.15 -0.26 3.59
N ARG A 30 -6.95 0.80 3.40
CA ARG A 30 -7.86 0.91 2.25
C ARG A 30 -7.11 1.25 0.97
N VAL A 31 -7.49 0.58 -0.12
CA VAL A 31 -7.09 0.93 -1.48
C VAL A 31 -7.63 2.31 -1.81
N ARG A 32 -6.74 3.24 -2.13
CA ARG A 32 -7.10 4.51 -2.78
C ARG A 32 -6.65 4.41 -4.22
N GLU A 33 -7.59 4.52 -5.14
CA GLU A 33 -7.30 4.74 -6.55
C GLU A 33 -6.50 6.04 -6.69
N ALA A 34 -5.52 6.05 -7.60
CA ALA A 34 -4.73 7.24 -7.84
C ALA A 34 -5.66 8.37 -8.32
N SER A 35 -5.70 9.49 -7.59
CA SER A 35 -6.51 10.64 -7.97
C SER A 35 -6.01 11.19 -9.32
N ALA A 36 -6.85 11.09 -10.35
CA ALA A 36 -6.60 11.46 -11.74
C ALA A 36 -6.35 12.96 -11.99
N ALA A 37 -5.96 13.74 -10.98
CA ALA A 37 -5.84 15.19 -11.04
C ALA A 37 -4.63 15.70 -11.87
N ARG A 38 -3.77 14.79 -12.34
CA ARG A 38 -2.77 15.05 -13.39
C ARG A 38 -2.79 13.84 -14.31
N THR A 39 -2.89 14.05 -15.62
CA THR A 39 -2.63 13.00 -16.61
C THR A 39 -1.12 12.74 -16.57
N PRO A 40 -0.65 11.68 -15.89
CA PRO A 40 0.78 11.39 -15.81
C PRO A 40 1.26 10.97 -17.19
N ALA A 41 2.55 11.16 -17.48
CA ALA A 41 3.13 10.49 -18.64
C ALA A 41 3.08 8.97 -18.40
N ARG A 42 2.84 8.18 -19.45
CA ARG A 42 2.79 6.71 -19.33
C ARG A 42 4.09 6.19 -18.72
N GLY A 43 4.00 5.39 -17.65
CA GLY A 43 5.13 4.84 -16.92
C GLY A 43 5.88 5.83 -16.03
N GLU A 44 5.29 7.01 -15.74
CA GLU A 44 5.92 8.03 -14.91
C GLU A 44 6.23 7.51 -13.50
N ALA A 45 5.36 6.67 -12.93
CA ALA A 45 5.59 6.10 -11.60
C ALA A 45 6.78 5.14 -11.60
N ALA A 46 6.85 4.19 -12.55
CA ALA A 46 8.01 3.30 -12.70
C ALA A 46 9.32 4.07 -12.96
N THR A 47 9.27 5.10 -13.81
CA THR A 47 10.43 5.97 -14.10
C THR A 47 10.91 6.70 -12.85
N THR A 48 9.99 7.27 -12.08
CA THR A 48 10.31 7.98 -10.82
C THR A 48 10.87 7.03 -9.75
N LEU A 49 10.47 5.75 -9.79
CA LEU A 49 11.01 4.69 -8.93
C LEU A 49 12.37 4.15 -9.41
N GLY A 50 12.82 4.52 -10.62
CA GLY A 50 14.01 3.95 -11.25
C GLY A 50 13.83 2.47 -11.61
N LEU A 51 12.59 2.04 -11.86
CA LEU A 51 12.29 0.68 -12.30
C LEU A 51 12.36 0.61 -13.83
N GLY A 52 13.34 -0.14 -14.33
CA GLY A 52 13.38 -0.53 -15.74
C GLY A 52 12.27 -1.51 -16.10
N ALA A 53 12.01 -1.66 -17.40
CA ALA A 53 10.99 -2.59 -17.91
C ALA A 53 11.24 -4.04 -17.48
N ASP A 54 12.51 -4.44 -17.28
CA ASP A 54 12.93 -5.74 -16.78
C ASP A 54 12.47 -6.03 -15.34
N ARG A 55 12.19 -4.97 -14.57
CA ARG A 55 11.71 -5.05 -13.18
C ARG A 55 10.22 -4.84 -13.03
N LEU A 56 9.49 -4.65 -14.12
CA LEU A 56 8.03 -4.67 -14.10
C LEU A 56 7.52 -6.09 -14.31
N GLY A 57 6.33 -6.37 -13.79
CA GLY A 57 5.57 -7.55 -14.16
C GLY A 57 4.81 -7.31 -15.47
N ASP A 58 4.62 -8.36 -16.25
CA ASP A 58 3.94 -8.31 -17.55
C ASP A 58 2.48 -7.82 -17.44
N ALA A 59 1.85 -8.04 -16.29
CA ALA A 59 0.49 -7.61 -16.01
C ALA A 59 0.43 -6.51 -14.95
N ALA A 60 1.13 -6.70 -13.82
CA ALA A 60 1.14 -5.73 -12.74
C ALA A 60 2.39 -5.85 -11.86
N THR A 61 2.71 -4.77 -11.16
CA THR A 61 3.84 -4.71 -10.22
C THR A 61 3.37 -4.20 -8.87
N LEU A 62 3.62 -4.98 -7.81
CA LEU A 62 3.43 -4.60 -6.42
C LEU A 62 4.72 -3.99 -5.89
N VAL A 63 4.75 -2.68 -5.69
CA VAL A 63 5.90 -1.96 -5.14
C VAL A 63 5.65 -1.69 -3.67
N GLN A 64 6.38 -2.37 -2.78
CA GLN A 64 6.32 -2.15 -1.34
C GLN A 64 7.43 -1.18 -0.92
N PHE A 65 7.04 -0.04 -0.38
CA PHE A 65 7.95 0.81 0.38
C PHE A 65 8.12 0.29 1.80
N SER A 66 9.37 0.14 2.22
CA SER A 66 9.76 -0.31 3.55
C SER A 66 10.84 0.59 4.14
N THR A 67 11.25 0.26 5.36
CA THR A 67 12.44 0.77 6.02
C THR A 67 13.09 -0.36 6.81
N GLU A 68 14.40 -0.29 7.03
CA GLU A 68 15.16 -1.29 7.79
C GLU A 68 14.56 -1.61 9.17
N TYR A 69 13.99 -0.61 9.84
CA TYR A 69 13.41 -0.74 11.19
C TYR A 69 11.89 -0.99 11.20
N CYS A 70 11.28 -1.23 10.05
CA CYS A 70 9.85 -1.45 9.96
C CYS A 70 9.48 -2.87 10.43
N ALA A 71 8.98 -2.99 11.66
CA ALA A 71 8.60 -4.29 12.24
C ALA A 71 7.58 -5.09 11.42
N ARG A 72 6.70 -4.42 10.66
CA ARG A 72 5.63 -5.06 9.86
C ARG A 72 6.03 -5.37 8.42
N CYS A 73 7.13 -4.80 7.94
CA CYS A 73 7.53 -4.89 6.53
C CYS A 73 7.95 -6.30 6.12
N PRO A 74 8.73 -7.07 6.92
CA PRO A 74 9.12 -8.43 6.53
C PRO A 74 7.93 -9.39 6.35
N ALA A 75 6.91 -9.29 7.22
CA ALA A 75 5.70 -10.11 7.10
C ALA A 75 4.89 -9.73 5.85
N THR A 76 4.81 -8.43 5.54
CA THR A 76 4.14 -7.92 4.33
C THR A 76 4.88 -8.37 3.07
N ALA A 77 6.21 -8.28 3.05
CA ALA A 77 7.04 -8.69 1.93
C ALA A 77 6.87 -10.18 1.61
N ARG A 78 6.90 -11.06 2.62
CA ARG A 78 6.63 -12.50 2.42
C ARG A 78 5.26 -12.76 1.80
N ARG A 79 4.23 -12.03 2.25
CA ARG A 79 2.87 -12.19 1.74
C ARG A 79 2.76 -11.73 0.29
N LEU A 80 3.28 -10.55 -0.04
CA LEU A 80 3.22 -10.01 -1.41
C LEU A 80 4.09 -10.84 -2.37
N GLY A 81 5.23 -11.34 -1.91
CA GLY A 81 6.04 -12.30 -2.66
C GLY A 81 5.27 -13.59 -2.95
N ALA A 82 4.56 -14.15 -1.97
CA ALA A 82 3.73 -15.34 -2.18
C ALA A 82 2.59 -15.10 -3.19
N LEU A 83 1.95 -13.92 -3.15
CA LEU A 83 0.95 -13.54 -4.15
C LEU A 83 1.57 -13.39 -5.55
N ALA A 84 2.71 -12.70 -5.68
CA ALA A 84 3.41 -12.57 -6.95
C ALA A 84 3.78 -13.93 -7.56
N SER A 85 4.18 -14.91 -6.74
CA SER A 85 4.45 -16.28 -7.20
C SER A 85 3.20 -17.03 -7.66
N GLY A 86 2.01 -16.67 -7.16
CA GLY A 86 0.74 -17.32 -7.49
C GLY A 86 0.00 -16.72 -8.69
N PHE A 87 0.35 -15.50 -9.11
CA PHE A 87 -0.27 -14.80 -10.23
C PHE A 87 0.69 -14.67 -11.41
N THR A 88 0.28 -15.13 -12.58
CA THR A 88 1.07 -14.96 -13.81
C THR A 88 1.18 -13.49 -14.18
N GLY A 89 2.41 -13.03 -14.49
CA GLY A 89 2.68 -11.65 -14.87
C GLY A 89 2.66 -10.65 -13.70
N LEU A 90 2.50 -11.11 -12.45
CA LEU A 90 2.59 -10.26 -11.26
C LEU A 90 4.02 -10.28 -10.71
N ARG A 91 4.59 -9.11 -10.44
CA ARG A 91 5.91 -8.99 -9.82
C ARG A 91 5.84 -8.21 -8.51
N HIS A 92 6.57 -8.65 -7.50
CA HIS A 92 6.75 -7.90 -6.26
C HIS A 92 8.15 -7.29 -6.21
N VAL A 93 8.21 -6.00 -5.86
CA VAL A 93 9.45 -5.23 -5.70
C VAL A 93 9.40 -4.52 -4.36
N GLU A 94 10.47 -4.66 -3.58
CA GLU A 94 10.64 -3.93 -2.33
C GLU A 94 11.61 -2.76 -2.52
N ILE A 95 11.25 -1.59 -1.99
CA ILE A 95 12.08 -0.39 -2.00
C ILE A 95 12.27 0.07 -0.55
N ASP A 96 13.50 -0.02 -0.07
CA ASP A 96 13.90 0.55 1.23
C ASP A 96 14.07 2.06 1.11
N LEU A 97 13.17 2.81 1.76
CA LEU A 97 13.21 4.27 1.76
C LEU A 97 14.45 4.83 2.47
N GLY A 98 15.10 4.06 3.34
CA GLY A 98 16.39 4.43 3.94
C GLY A 98 17.52 4.52 2.92
N ARG A 99 17.38 3.86 1.77
CA ARG A 99 18.38 3.83 0.69
C ARG A 99 17.96 4.61 -0.56
N ALA A 100 16.74 5.16 -0.56
CA ALA A 100 16.18 5.86 -1.71
C ALA A 100 15.61 7.23 -1.29
N PRO A 101 16.49 8.21 -0.99
CA PRO A 101 16.07 9.50 -0.46
C PRO A 101 15.14 10.25 -1.43
N GLY A 102 14.13 10.91 -0.86
CA GLY A 102 13.13 11.68 -1.60
C GLY A 102 12.00 10.87 -2.24
N LEU A 103 12.08 9.53 -2.31
CA LEU A 103 10.94 8.72 -2.79
C LEU A 103 9.75 8.80 -1.83
N ALA A 104 10.00 8.90 -0.52
CA ALA A 104 8.96 9.07 0.48
C ALA A 104 8.13 10.33 0.19
N ASP A 105 8.78 11.46 -0.10
CA ASP A 105 8.10 12.72 -0.39
C ASP A 105 7.42 12.71 -1.76
N ARG A 106 8.11 12.25 -2.80
CA ARG A 106 7.58 12.16 -4.18
C ARG A 106 6.33 11.31 -4.26
N PHE A 107 6.32 10.18 -3.58
CA PHE A 107 5.16 9.30 -3.51
C PHE A 107 4.28 9.58 -2.29
N HIS A 108 4.50 10.65 -1.52
CA HIS A 108 3.71 10.98 -0.33
C HIS A 108 3.50 9.79 0.63
N VAL A 109 4.54 9.00 0.86
CA VAL A 109 4.56 7.85 1.76
C VAL A 109 4.63 8.35 3.20
N ARG A 110 3.49 8.31 3.91
CA ARG A 110 3.38 8.80 5.30
C ARG A 110 3.58 7.72 6.36
N GLN A 111 3.56 6.46 5.97
CA GLN A 111 3.77 5.31 6.87
C GLN A 111 4.29 4.12 6.09
N THR A 112 5.05 3.24 6.74
CA THR A 112 5.45 1.93 6.20
C THR A 112 4.72 0.78 6.91
N PRO A 113 4.45 -0.34 6.22
CA PRO A 113 4.60 -0.52 4.78
C PRO A 113 3.57 0.32 3.99
N THR A 114 3.93 0.76 2.78
CA THR A 114 2.97 1.29 1.80
C THR A 114 3.18 0.56 0.50
N VAL A 115 2.10 0.12 -0.14
CA VAL A 115 2.15 -0.63 -1.40
C VAL A 115 1.55 0.23 -2.51
N LEU A 116 2.30 0.42 -3.59
CA LEU A 116 1.78 0.89 -4.86
C LEU A 116 1.52 -0.30 -5.77
N VAL A 117 0.41 -0.25 -6.50
CA VAL A 117 0.13 -1.19 -7.57
C VAL A 117 0.34 -0.44 -8.87
N LEU A 118 1.27 -0.94 -9.68
CA LEU A 118 1.53 -0.45 -11.02
C LEU A 118 0.94 -1.42 -12.04
N ASP A 119 0.43 -0.91 -13.15
CA ASP A 119 0.06 -1.74 -14.30
C ASP A 119 1.30 -2.19 -15.10
N ALA A 120 1.07 -2.92 -16.19
CA ALA A 120 2.10 -3.38 -17.12
C ALA A 120 2.92 -2.24 -17.76
N HIS A 121 2.39 -1.02 -17.77
CA HIS A 121 3.06 0.16 -18.32
C HIS A 121 3.85 0.92 -17.27
N GLY A 122 3.76 0.52 -16.01
CA GLY A 122 4.42 1.19 -14.90
C GLY A 122 3.66 2.39 -14.36
N ASP A 123 2.36 2.52 -14.68
CA ASP A 123 1.49 3.58 -14.17
C ASP A 123 0.86 3.18 -12.84
N GLN A 124 0.79 4.11 -11.88
CA GLN A 124 0.21 3.85 -10.57
C GLN A 124 -1.31 3.76 -10.66
N VAL A 125 -1.86 2.55 -10.59
CA VAL A 125 -3.31 2.31 -10.62
C VAL A 125 -3.93 2.34 -9.22
N ALA A 126 -3.18 1.96 -8.19
CA ALA A 126 -3.66 1.94 -6.83
C ALA A 126 -2.57 2.18 -5.79
N ARG A 127 -3.00 2.59 -4.59
CA ARG A 127 -2.16 2.74 -3.41
C ARG A 127 -2.84 2.19 -2.17
N ILE A 128 -2.05 1.51 -1.34
CA ILE A 128 -2.48 0.94 -0.07
C ILE A 128 -1.49 1.39 1.01
N ALA A 129 -1.97 2.16 1.99
CA ALA A 129 -1.14 2.61 3.10
C ALA A 129 -1.32 1.68 4.32
N GLY A 130 -0.23 1.09 4.81
CA GLY A 130 -0.23 0.06 5.85
C GLY A 130 -0.25 -1.36 5.28
N VAL A 131 -0.53 -2.33 6.14
CA VAL A 131 -0.61 -3.76 5.75
C VAL A 131 -1.83 -3.95 4.83
N PRO A 132 -1.64 -4.47 3.61
CA PRO A 132 -2.74 -4.74 2.69
C PRO A 132 -3.73 -5.76 3.24
N ARG A 133 -5.02 -5.50 3.04
CA ARG A 133 -6.10 -6.45 3.32
C ARG A 133 -6.40 -7.25 2.06
N ASP A 134 -6.57 -8.56 2.22
CA ASP A 134 -6.82 -9.46 1.08
C ASP A 134 -8.13 -9.12 0.37
N ASP A 135 -9.16 -8.75 1.13
CA ASP A 135 -10.48 -8.35 0.61
C ASP A 135 -10.42 -7.17 -0.36
N ASP A 136 -9.42 -6.30 -0.22
CA ASP A 136 -9.23 -5.14 -1.10
C ASP A 136 -8.17 -5.41 -2.19
N LEU A 137 -7.13 -6.20 -1.89
CA LEU A 137 -6.01 -6.45 -2.79
C LEU A 137 -6.32 -7.52 -3.84
N LEU A 138 -6.92 -8.65 -3.46
CA LEU A 138 -7.17 -9.76 -4.39
C LEU A 138 -8.11 -9.39 -5.54
N PRO A 139 -9.24 -8.68 -5.33
CA PRO A 139 -10.10 -8.26 -6.43
C PRO A 139 -9.39 -7.35 -7.43
N LEU A 140 -8.51 -6.46 -6.93
CA LEU A 140 -7.70 -5.59 -7.77
C LEU A 140 -6.71 -6.40 -8.61
N LEU A 141 -6.02 -7.37 -7.99
CA LEU A 141 -5.09 -8.25 -8.71
C LEU A 141 -5.80 -9.04 -9.81
N HIS A 142 -6.93 -9.67 -9.51
CA HIS A 142 -7.73 -10.38 -10.51
C HIS A 142 -8.14 -9.50 -11.71
N ARG A 143 -8.45 -8.23 -11.46
CA ARG A 143 -8.77 -7.30 -12.55
C ARG A 143 -7.55 -6.99 -13.42
N LEU A 144 -6.38 -6.83 -12.81
CA LEU A 144 -5.15 -6.42 -13.50
C LEU A 144 -4.45 -7.57 -14.22
N THR A 145 -4.46 -8.77 -13.65
CA THR A 145 -3.86 -9.96 -14.27
C THR A 145 -4.78 -10.60 -15.31
N GLY A 146 -6.01 -10.11 -15.44
CA GLY A 146 -7.11 -10.86 -16.05
C GLY A 146 -7.48 -12.06 -15.14
N SER A 147 -8.75 -12.44 -15.14
CA SER A 147 -9.27 -13.57 -14.36
C SER A 147 -8.31 -14.78 -14.37
N PRO A 148 -8.11 -15.47 -13.23
CA PRO A 148 -7.51 -16.80 -13.28
C PRO A 148 -8.38 -17.68 -14.16
N ASN A 149 -7.77 -18.32 -15.16
CA ASN A 149 -8.24 -19.64 -15.56
C ASN A 149 -8.29 -20.49 -14.29
N VAL A 150 -9.49 -20.77 -13.80
CA VAL A 150 -9.73 -22.03 -13.10
C VAL A 150 -9.56 -23.10 -14.18
N PRO A 151 -8.68 -24.10 -14.03
CA PRO A 151 -8.67 -25.21 -14.98
C PRO A 151 -10.06 -25.85 -14.96
N ALA A 152 -10.74 -25.82 -16.11
CA ALA A 152 -11.85 -26.70 -16.37
C ALA A 152 -11.27 -28.08 -16.70
N ALA A 153 -11.08 -28.90 -15.67
CA ALA A 153 -10.94 -30.36 -15.78
C ALA A 153 -11.23 -31.00 -14.42
#